data_AF-A0A4Q0QEN6-F1
#
_entry.id   AF-A0A4Q0QEN6-F1
#
_cell.length_a   1.000
_cell.length_b   1.000
_cell.length_c   1.000
_cell.angle_alpha   90.00
_cell.angle_beta   90.00
_cell.angle_gamma   90.00
#
_symmetry.space_group_name_H-M   'P 1'
#
loop_
_entity.id
_entity.type
_entity.pdbx_description
1 polymer ?
#
loop_
_entity_poly.entity_id
_entity_poly.type
_entity_poly.pdbx_seq_one_letter_code
_entity_poly.pdbx_strand_id
1 'polypeptide(L)' 'MNGTSERIKVEDVAQITGESKRTIQAAAARGEIPGPAKLFKAWTFDEVKLLT' A
#
# COMPACT_ATOMS: atom_id res chain seq x y z
N MET A 1 -16.56 -14.91 -5.60
CA MET A 1 -15.86 -13.60 -5.62
C MET A 1 -15.51 -13.26 -4.18
N ASN A 2 -14.32 -13.60 -3.69
CA ASN A 2 -13.90 -13.17 -2.36
C ASN A 2 -13.26 -11.78 -2.49
N GLY A 3 -14.11 -10.75 -2.46
CA GLY A 3 -13.74 -9.33 -2.53
C GLY A 3 -13.23 -8.77 -1.20
N THR A 4 -12.38 -9.52 -0.49
CA THR A 4 -11.68 -9.00 0.69
C THR A 4 -10.28 -8.62 0.27
N SER A 5 -10.13 -7.43 -0.31
CA SER A 5 -8.82 -6.79 -0.46
C SER A 5 -8.20 -6.63 0.93
N GLU A 6 -7.26 -7.50 1.27
CA GLU A 6 -6.59 -7.45 2.57
C GLU A 6 -5.78 -6.15 2.66
N ARG A 7 -5.96 -5.43 3.77
CA ARG A 7 -5.31 -4.14 4.01
C ARG A 7 -3.95 -4.39 4.63
N ILE A 8 -2.89 -4.23 3.85
CA ILE A 8 -1.52 -4.45 4.29
C ILE A 8 -0.83 -3.13 4.69
N LYS A 9 0.22 -3.22 5.52
CA LYS A 9 0.97 -2.05 5.98
C LYS A 9 2.10 -1.71 5.02
N VAL A 10 2.70 -0.52 5.18
CA VAL A 10 3.87 -0.09 4.41
C VAL A 10 5.06 -1.08 4.47
N GLU A 11 5.16 -1.86 5.54
CA GLU A 11 6.17 -2.90 5.72
C GLU A 11 6.02 -4.02 4.70
N ASP A 12 4.79 -4.53 4.56
CA ASP A 12 4.48 -5.61 3.62
C ASP A 12 4.63 -5.12 2.18
N VAL A 13 4.19 -3.89 1.90
CA VAL A 13 4.37 -3.27 0.57
C VAL A 13 5.85 -3.12 0.23
N ALA A 14 6.71 -2.80 1.19
CA ALA A 14 8.16 -2.72 0.98
C ALA A 14 8.76 -4.08 0.65
N GLN A 15 8.26 -5.16 1.25
CA GLN A 15 8.70 -6.52 0.90
C GLN A 15 8.24 -6.91 -0.50
N ILE A 16 7.02 -6.55 -0.90
CA ILE A 16 6.45 -6.89 -2.22
C ILE A 16 7.14 -6.10 -3.34
N THR A 17 7.31 -4.79 -3.15
CA THR A 17 7.82 -3.88 -4.19
C THR A 17 9.34 -3.78 -4.22
N GLY A 18 10.02 -4.19 -3.15
CA GLY A 18 11.47 -3.97 -2.95
C GLY A 18 11.84 -2.51 -2.69
N GLU A 19 10.85 -1.62 -2.58
CA GLU A 19 11.04 -0.19 -2.37
C GLU A 19 11.20 0.16 -0.89
N SER A 20 11.81 1.31 -0.63
CA SER A 20 11.91 1.82 0.74
C SER A 20 10.53 2.28 1.25
N LYS A 21 10.27 2.11 2.57
CA LYS A 21 9.05 2.64 3.22
C LYS A 21 8.82 4.12 2.91
N ARG A 22 9.89 4.91 2.83
CA ARG A 22 9.83 6.34 2.50
C ARG A 22 9.36 6.58 1.07
N THR A 23 9.87 5.82 0.10
CA THR A 23 9.43 5.89 -1.30
C THR A 23 7.94 5.58 -1.40
N ILE A 24 7.50 4.50 -0.75
CA ILE A 24 6.11 4.05 -0.75
C ILE A 24 5.18 5.10 -0.12
N GLN A 25 5.55 5.67 1.03
CA GLN A 25 4.75 6.73 1.66
C GLN A 25 4.68 8.00 0.83
N ALA A 26 5.77 8.35 0.15
CA ALA A 26 5.79 9.50 -0.75
C ALA A 26 4.88 9.25 -1.97
N ALA A 27 4.95 8.06 -2.57
CA ALA A 27 4.05 7.66 -3.66
C ALA A 27 2.58 7.61 -3.21
N ALA A 28 2.31 7.12 -1.99
CA ALA A 28 0.98 7.12 -1.38
C ALA A 28 0.43 8.54 -1.20
N ALA A 29 1.27 9.47 -0.75
CA ALA A 29 0.89 10.88 -0.61
C ALA A 29 0.62 11.55 -1.97
N ARG A 30 1.27 11.09 -3.05
CA ARG A 30 1.07 11.57 -4.42
C ARG A 30 -0.09 10.87 -5.15
N GLY A 31 -0.60 9.75 -4.63
CA GLY A 31 -1.61 8.92 -5.30
C GLY A 31 -1.07 8.06 -6.44
N GLU A 32 0.25 7.82 -6.48
CA GLU A 32 0.92 7.06 -7.54
C GLU A 32 0.98 5.55 -7.28
N ILE A 33 0.69 5.13 -6.05
CA ILE A 33 0.59 3.72 -5.68
C ILE A 33 -0.89 3.35 -5.58
N PRO A 34 -1.30 2.15 -6.03
CA PRO A 34 -2.70 1.78 -6.02
C PRO A 34 -3.26 1.46 -4.62
N GLY A 35 -4.54 1.80 -4.42
CA GLY A 35 -5.27 1.55 -3.17
C GLY A 35 -4.71 2.18 -1.88
N PRO A 36 -4.05 3.35 -1.89
CA PRO A 36 -3.49 3.92 -0.67
C PRO A 36 -4.64 4.46 0.18
N ALA A 37 -4.66 4.12 1.47
CA ALA A 37 -5.54 4.78 2.43
C ALA A 37 -4.78 5.05 3.72
N LYS A 38 -4.98 6.27 4.23
CA LYS A 38 -4.39 6.68 5.51
C LYS A 38 -5.43 6.47 6.60
N LEU A 39 -5.25 5.44 7.42
CA LEU A 39 -6.07 5.20 8.60
C LEU A 39 -5.35 5.80 9.81
N PHE A 40 -5.95 6.85 10.38
CA PHE A 40 -5.34 7.65 11.44
C PHE A 40 -3.95 8.19 11.03
N LYS A 41 -2.89 7.68 11.66
CA LYS A 41 -1.49 8.06 11.41
C LYS A 41 -0.72 7.06 10.56
N ALA A 42 -1.35 5.96 10.13
CA ALA A 42 -0.70 4.89 9.37
C ALA A 42 -1.21 4.81 7.93
N TRP A 43 -0.29 4.56 6.99
CA TRP A 43 -0.64 4.20 5.63
C TRP A 43 -0.93 2.70 5.54
N THR A 44 -2.02 2.39 4.85
CA THR A 44 -2.44 1.03 4.50
C THR A 44 -2.65 0.95 3.00
N PHE A 45 -2.52 -0.24 2.45
CA PHE A 45 -2.57 -0.49 1.02
C PHE A 45 -3.46 -1.67 0.71
N ASP A 46 -3.93 -1.72 -0.53
CA ASP A 46 -4.72 -2.82 -1.04
C ASP A 46 -3.77 -3.81 -1.70
N GLU A 47 -3.54 -4.97 -1.08
CA GLU A 47 -2.60 -5.97 -1.60
C GLU A 47 -2.95 -6.42 -3.02
N VAL A 48 -4.24 -6.66 -3.28
CA VAL A 48 -4.72 -7.15 -4.58
C VAL A 48 -4.42 -6.14 -5.68
N LYS A 49 -4.55 -4.84 -5.38
CA LYS A 49 -4.24 -3.79 -6.36
C LYS A 49 -2.74 -3.55 -6.55
N LEU A 50 -1.88 -4.01 -5.65
CA LEU A 50 -0.42 -3.91 -5.81
C LEU A 50 0.15 -4.97 -6.74
N LEU A 51 -0.54 -6.10 -6.90
CA LEU A 51 -0.11 -7.24 -7.72
C LEU A 51 -0.78 -7.30 -9.11
N THR A 52 -1.66 -6.35 -9.43
CA THR A 52 -2.37 -6.24 -10.72
C THR A 52 -1.76 -5.14 -11.57
#